data_AF-A0A0F0FNC7-F1
#
_entry.id   AF-A0A0F0FNC7-F1
#
_cell.length_a   1.000
_cell.length_b   1.000
_cell.length_c   1.000
_cell.angle_alpha   90.00
_cell.angle_beta   90.00
_cell.angle_gamma   90.00
#
_symmetry.space_group_name_H-M   'P 1'
#
loop_
_entity.id
_entity.type
_entity.pdbx_description
1 polymer ?
#
loop_
_entity_poly.entity_id
_entity_poly.type
_entity_poly.pdbx_seq_one_letter_code
_entity_poly.pdbx_strand_id
1 'polypeptide(L)'
;MHTVEIAGSGQRYPCAPEQNLLRAMEALGKRGIPAGCRGGGCGVCKVRIEAGRYRTGKMSRACLSAEEEGSGLVLACKAYPDSDISLRPVALLQRCLDRQREQRETQEANGST
;
A
#
# COMPACT_ATOMS: atom_id res chain seq x y z
N MET A 1 -0.03 21.38 0.69
CA MET A 1 0.52 20.54 -0.40
C MET A 1 1.85 20.02 0.09
N HIS A 2 2.08 18.71 0.03
CA HIS A 2 3.25 18.05 0.60
C HIS A 2 4.05 17.35 -0.50
N THR A 3 5.34 17.14 -0.24
CA THR A 3 6.23 16.43 -1.15
C THR A 3 6.36 14.98 -0.72
N VAL A 4 6.13 14.07 -1.66
CA VAL A 4 6.33 12.63 -1.46
C VAL A 4 7.55 12.20 -2.24
N GLU A 5 8.49 11.56 -1.56
CA GLU A 5 9.70 10.99 -2.13
C GLU A 5 9.63 9.46 -2.12
N ILE A 6 10.00 8.85 -3.25
CA ILE A 6 10.14 7.40 -3.38
C ILE A 6 11.61 7.04 -3.22
N ALA A 7 11.97 6.60 -2.01
CA ALA A 7 13.32 6.16 -1.67
C ALA A 7 13.80 5.03 -2.59
N GLY A 8 15.06 5.13 -3.04
CA GLY A 8 15.68 4.20 -3.98
C GLY A 8 15.44 4.51 -5.47
N SER A 9 14.39 5.27 -5.80
CA SER A 9 14.15 5.73 -7.18
C SER A 9 14.55 7.20 -7.41
N GLY A 10 14.66 7.99 -6.33
CA GLY A 10 14.87 9.43 -6.38
C GLY A 10 13.66 10.23 -6.90
N GLN A 11 12.54 9.57 -7.21
CA GLN A 11 11.36 10.24 -7.71
C GLN A 11 10.64 10.99 -6.58
N ARG A 12 10.37 12.27 -6.82
CA ARG A 12 9.54 13.11 -5.96
C ARG A 12 8.29 13.55 -6.68
N TYR A 13 7.19 13.67 -5.95
CA TYR A 13 5.95 14.17 -6.49
C TYR A 13 5.12 14.90 -5.44
N PRO A 14 4.38 15.94 -5.85
CA PRO A 14 3.48 16.62 -4.95
C PRO A 14 2.24 15.78 -4.64
N CYS A 15 1.75 15.87 -3.41
CA CYS A 15 0.53 15.22 -2.95
C CYS A 15 -0.27 16.18 -2.06
N ALA A 16 -1.58 16.28 -2.31
CA ALA A 16 -2.49 17.02 -1.44
C ALA A 16 -2.83 16.18 -0.20
N PRO A 17 -3.07 16.78 0.98
CA PRO A 17 -3.43 16.05 2.19
C PRO A 17 -4.77 15.30 2.07
N GLU A 18 -5.65 15.74 1.16
CA GLU A 18 -6.93 15.10 0.85
C GLU A 18 -6.81 13.95 -0.17
N GLN A 19 -5.64 13.81 -0.80
CA GLN A 19 -5.37 12.80 -1.80
C GLN A 19 -4.46 11.72 -1.23
N ASN A 20 -4.75 10.46 -1.56
CA ASN A 20 -3.88 9.38 -1.14
C ASN A 20 -2.60 9.31 -1.98
N LEU A 21 -1.53 8.77 -1.38
CA LEU A 21 -0.19 8.73 -1.96
C LEU A 21 -0.17 8.03 -3.33
N LEU A 22 -0.97 6.97 -3.51
CA LEU A 22 -1.07 6.26 -4.80
C LEU A 22 -1.74 7.14 -5.87
N ARG A 23 -2.87 7.76 -5.56
CA ARG A 23 -3.62 8.59 -6.52
C ARG A 23 -2.84 9.82 -6.96
N ALA A 24 -2.09 10.46 -6.06
CA ALA A 24 -1.25 11.61 -6.40
C ALA A 24 -0.15 11.21 -7.39
N MET A 25 0.44 10.03 -7.21
CA MET A 25 1.42 9.50 -8.15
C MET A 25 0.80 9.15 -9.51
N GLU A 26 -0.36 8.46 -9.50
CA GLU A 26 -1.09 8.07 -10.73
C GLU A 26 -1.50 9.29 -11.56
N ALA A 27 -1.98 10.36 -10.91
CA ALA A 27 -2.40 11.59 -11.57
C ALA A 27 -1.27 12.27 -12.36
N LEU A 28 -0.01 12.02 -11.97
CA LEU A 28 1.18 12.56 -12.63
C LEU A 28 1.78 11.59 -13.66
N GLY A 29 1.13 10.45 -13.92
CA GLY A 29 1.63 9.41 -14.82
C GLY A 29 2.92 8.75 -14.33
N LYS A 30 3.31 8.95 -13.06
CA LYS A 30 4.55 8.41 -12.51
C LYS A 30 4.37 6.94 -12.12
N ARG A 31 5.45 6.18 -12.30
CA ARG A 31 5.55 4.78 -11.89
C ARG A 31 6.53 4.70 -10.73
N GLY A 32 6.15 4.00 -9.67
CA GLY A 32 6.97 3.87 -8.46
C GLY A 32 6.27 3.08 -7.36
N ILE A 33 4.94 3.20 -7.27
CA ILE A 33 4.10 2.39 -6.37
C ILE A 33 3.24 1.44 -7.21
N PRO A 34 3.29 0.12 -6.97
CA PRO A 34 2.40 -0.82 -7.66
C PRO A 34 0.93 -0.55 -7.32
N ALA A 35 0.09 -0.42 -8.35
CA ALA A 35 -1.34 -0.17 -8.22
C ALA A 35 -2.14 -1.49 -8.31
N GLY A 36 -3.15 -1.65 -7.47
CA GLY A 36 -4.05 -2.81 -7.46
C GLY A 36 -5.52 -2.40 -7.36
N CYS A 37 -6.26 -2.97 -6.39
CA CYS A 37 -7.70 -2.74 -6.22
C CYS A 37 -8.09 -1.32 -5.83
N ARG A 38 -7.16 -0.49 -5.32
CA ARG A 38 -7.40 0.88 -4.80
C ARG A 38 -8.41 0.97 -3.64
N GLY A 39 -8.95 -0.17 -3.19
CA GLY A 39 -9.87 -0.28 -2.06
C GLY A 39 -9.22 -0.59 -0.71
N GLY A 40 -7.92 -0.88 -0.66
CA GLY A 40 -7.23 -1.24 0.59
C GLY A 40 -7.37 -2.71 1.01
N GLY A 41 -7.72 -3.60 0.06
CA GLY A 41 -7.94 -5.03 0.30
C GLY A 41 -7.02 -6.00 -0.46
N CYS A 42 -6.21 -5.53 -1.43
CA CYS A 42 -5.36 -6.40 -2.25
C CYS A 42 -3.88 -6.45 -1.80
N GLY A 43 -3.45 -5.56 -0.91
CA GLY A 43 -2.04 -5.49 -0.46
C GLY A 43 -1.01 -5.01 -1.49
N VAL A 44 -1.34 -5.00 -2.79
CA VAL A 44 -0.43 -4.62 -3.89
C VAL A 44 0.28 -3.29 -3.65
N CYS A 45 -0.45 -2.24 -3.24
CA CYS A 45 0.12 -0.90 -3.02
C CYS A 45 0.81 -0.73 -1.66
N LYS A 46 1.40 -1.79 -1.10
CA LYS A 46 2.08 -1.74 0.20
C LYS A 46 3.40 -0.98 0.06
N VAL A 47 3.57 0.00 0.93
CA VAL A 47 4.76 0.85 1.02
C VAL A 47 5.18 0.96 2.47
N ARG A 48 6.47 1.18 2.71
CA ARG A 48 7.01 1.55 4.01
C ARG A 48 7.24 3.05 4.03
N ILE A 49 6.73 3.74 5.02
CA ILE A 49 7.06 5.14 5.27
C ILE A 49 8.37 5.17 6.06
N GLU A 50 9.42 5.73 5.45
CA GLU A 50 10.74 5.88 6.08
C GLU A 50 10.82 7.19 6.88
N ALA A 51 10.11 8.23 6.44
CA ALA A 51 10.03 9.51 7.15
C ALA A 51 8.73 10.26 6.85
N GLY A 52 8.32 11.13 7.78
CA GLY A 52 7.16 12.00 7.65
C GLY A 52 5.93 11.52 8.43
N ARG A 53 4.95 12.42 8.57
CA ARG A 53 3.66 12.18 9.20
C ARG A 53 2.60 11.93 8.16
N TYR A 54 1.80 10.90 8.42
CA TYR A 54 0.72 10.48 7.55
C TYR A 54 -0.45 10.00 8.39
N ARG A 55 -1.62 10.02 7.77
CA ARG A 55 -2.84 9.40 8.28
C ARG A 55 -3.24 8.25 7.38
N THR A 56 -3.76 7.19 7.97
CA THR A 56 -4.25 6.01 7.25
C THR A 56 -5.77 5.90 7.40
N GLY A 57 -6.44 5.51 6.32
CA GLY A 57 -7.83 5.09 6.36
C GLY A 57 -7.99 3.64 6.82
N LYS A 58 -9.23 3.15 6.89
CA LYS A 58 -9.51 1.74 7.22
C LYS A 58 -8.84 0.81 6.19
N MET A 59 -8.00 -0.10 6.67
CA MET A 59 -7.27 -1.09 5.88
C MET A 59 -7.67 -2.50 6.31
N SER A 60 -7.65 -3.46 5.37
CA SER A 60 -7.90 -4.86 5.71
C SER A 60 -6.76 -5.44 6.53
N ARG A 61 -7.06 -5.90 7.76
CA ARG A 61 -6.10 -6.59 8.63
C ARG A 61 -5.63 -7.94 8.06
N ALA A 62 -6.30 -8.45 7.03
CA ALA A 62 -5.84 -9.63 6.29
C ALA A 62 -4.58 -9.37 5.44
N CYS A 63 -4.33 -8.11 5.05
CA CYS A 63 -3.18 -7.74 4.21
C CYS A 63 -2.11 -6.95 4.96
N LEU A 64 -2.48 -6.30 6.07
CA LEU A 64 -1.59 -5.49 6.89
C LEU A 64 -1.89 -5.73 8.38
N SER A 65 -0.97 -6.43 9.06
CA SER A 65 -1.05 -6.63 10.51
C SER A 65 -0.84 -5.32 11.26
N ALA A 66 -1.33 -5.24 12.50
CA ALA A 66 -1.11 -4.07 13.37
C ALA A 66 0.39 -3.83 13.65
N GLU A 67 1.18 -4.90 13.73
CA GLU A 67 2.64 -4.81 13.87
C GLU A 67 3.32 -4.21 12.65
N GLU A 68 2.87 -4.58 11.44
CA GLU A 68 3.36 -3.99 10.19
C GLU A 68 3.01 -2.49 10.13
N GLU A 69 1.78 -2.13 10.51
CA GLU A 69 1.32 -0.74 10.61
C GLU A 69 2.16 0.06 11.62
N GLY A 70 2.42 -0.50 12.81
CA GLY A 70 3.28 0.11 13.82
C GLY A 70 4.75 0.23 13.39
N SER A 71 5.20 -0.64 12.48
CA SER A 71 6.54 -0.59 11.87
C SER A 71 6.63 0.38 10.69
N GLY A 72 5.56 1.13 10.39
CA GLY A 72 5.52 2.10 9.30
C GLY A 72 5.19 1.50 7.92
N LEU A 73 4.71 0.25 7.84
CA LEU A 73 4.18 -0.31 6.60
C LEU A 73 2.70 0.05 6.46
N VAL A 74 2.32 0.57 5.30
CA VAL A 74 0.96 1.03 5.01
C VAL A 74 0.56 0.75 3.57
N LEU A 75 -0.74 0.86 3.28
CA LEU A 75 -1.24 0.81 1.91
C LEU A 75 -1.33 2.22 1.32
N ALA A 76 -0.56 2.50 0.26
CA ALA A 76 -0.51 3.82 -0.37
C ALA A 76 -1.88 4.32 -0.88
N CYS A 77 -2.81 3.42 -1.22
CA CYS A 77 -4.18 3.79 -1.63
C CYS A 77 -5.06 4.31 -0.48
N LYS A 78 -4.65 4.09 0.77
CA LYS A 78 -5.34 4.52 1.99
C LYS A 78 -4.44 5.35 2.91
N ALA A 79 -3.27 5.75 2.45
CA ALA A 79 -2.36 6.62 3.20
C ALA A 79 -2.43 8.03 2.61
N TYR A 80 -2.49 9.03 3.48
CA TYR A 80 -2.58 10.44 3.13
C TYR A 80 -1.47 11.21 3.86
N PRO A 81 -0.78 12.13 3.19
CA PRO A 81 0.30 12.89 3.82
C PRO A 81 -0.25 14.00 4.72
N ASP A 82 0.31 14.12 5.92
CA ASP A 82 0.15 15.29 6.81
C ASP A 82 1.44 16.14 6.88
N SER A 83 2.52 15.64 6.30
CA SER A 83 3.77 16.37 6.07
C SER A 83 4.44 15.84 4.80
N ASP A 84 5.63 16.35 4.51
CA ASP A 84 6.51 15.72 3.53
C ASP A 84 6.82 14.28 3.96
N ILE A 85 6.74 13.35 3.02
CA ILE A 85 6.82 11.90 3.24
C ILE A 85 7.97 11.35 2.40
N SER A 86 8.80 10.50 2.99
CA SER A 86 9.68 9.60 2.25
C SER A 86 9.18 8.17 2.44
N LEU A 87 8.95 7.48 1.32
CA LEU A 87 8.40 6.12 1.31
C LEU A 87 9.20 5.20 0.39
N ARG A 88 9.12 3.89 0.67
CA ARG A 88 9.71 2.84 -0.14
C ARG A 88 8.64 1.80 -0.52
N PRO A 89 8.50 1.44 -1.80
CA PRO A 89 7.66 0.32 -2.22
C PRO A 89 8.19 -0.99 -1.64
N VAL A 90 7.32 -1.77 -1.01
CA VAL A 90 7.69 -3.10 -0.52
C VAL A 90 7.18 -4.10 -1.54
N ALA A 91 8.09 -4.76 -2.26
CA ALA A 91 7.80 -5.76 -3.29
C ALA A 91 7.24 -7.07 -2.70
N LEU A 92 6.16 -6.99 -1.92
CA LEU A 92 5.60 -8.06 -1.09
C LEU A 92 4.37 -8.70 -1.76
N LEU A 93 4.46 -9.06 -3.03
CA LEU A 93 3.42 -9.89 -3.66
C LEU A 93 3.35 -11.29 -3.00
N GLN A 94 4.40 -11.70 -2.28
CA GLN A 94 4.53 -13.04 -1.71
C GLN A 94 3.40 -13.40 -0.73
N ARG A 95 3.17 -12.61 0.32
CA ARG A 95 2.28 -13.02 1.45
C ARG A 95 0.78 -13.06 1.12
N CYS A 96 0.31 -12.27 0.15
CA CYS A 96 -1.09 -12.35 -0.29
C CYS A 96 -1.32 -13.52 -1.25
N LEU A 97 -0.32 -13.87 -2.08
CA LEU A 97 -0.37 -15.07 -2.91
C LEU A 97 -0.35 -16.32 -2.03
N ASP A 98 0.46 -16.34 -0.97
CA ASP A 98 0.49 -17.44 0.00
C ASP A 98 -0.91 -17.66 0.62
N ARG A 99 -1.58 -16.60 1.10
CA ARG A 99 -2.96 -16.70 1.64
C ARG A 99 -4.03 -17.07 0.61
N GLN A 100 -3.92 -16.60 -0.63
CA GLN A 100 -4.86 -16.94 -1.71
C GLN A 100 -4.72 -18.42 -2.12
N ARG A 101 -3.50 -18.97 -2.05
CA ARG A 101 -3.22 -20.39 -2.30
C ARG A 101 -3.88 -21.26 -1.23
N GLU A 102 -3.70 -20.92 0.04
CA GLU A 102 -4.34 -21.61 1.18
C GLU A 102 -5.89 -21.59 1.10
N GLN A 103 -6.48 -20.48 0.63
CA GLN A 103 -7.94 -20.36 0.46
C GLN A 103 -8.49 -21.15 -0.74
N ARG A 104 -7.71 -21.31 -1.81
CA ARG A 104 -8.08 -22.14 -2.96
C ARG A 104 -8.10 -23.63 -2.60
N GLU A 105 -7.12 -24.08 -1.82
CA GLU A 105 -7.03 -25.47 -1.33
C GLU A 105 -8.22 -25.85 -0.42
N THR A 106 -8.76 -24.89 0.34
CA THR A 106 -9.91 -25.14 1.23
C THR A 106 -11.26 -25.16 0.48
N GLN A 107 -11.35 -24.54 -0.70
CA GLN A 107 -12.57 -24.48 -1.51
C GLN A 107 -12.74 -25.72 -2.42
N GLU A 108 -11.65 -26.39 -2.80
CA GLU A 108 -11.69 -27.67 -3.53
C GLU A 108 -12.14 -28.86 -2.66
N ALA A 109 -12.03 -28.77 -1.33
CA ALA A 109 -12.45 -29.83 -0.42
C ALA A 109 -13.96 -29.84 -0.09
N ASN A 110 -14.71 -28.77 -0.42
CA ASN A 110 -16.13 -28.60 -0.05
C ASN A 110 -17.08 -28.48 -1.25
N GLY A 111 -16.61 -28.76 -2.47
CA GLY A 111 -17.41 -28.79 -3.70
C GLY A 111 -17.61 -30.22 -4.21
N SER A 112 -18.47 -30.97 -3.51
CA SER A 112 -19.33 -32.09 -3.94
C SER A 112 -19.03 -32.82 -5.26
N THR A 113 -18.73 -34.12 -5.22
CA THR A 113 -19.67 -35.25 -5.43
C THR A 113 -19.67 -35.76 -6.87
#